data_AF-A0A535CTY6-F1
#
_entry.id   AF-A0A535CTY6-F1
#
_cell.length_a   1.000
_cell.length_b   1.000
_cell.length_c   1.000
_cell.angle_alpha   90.00
_cell.angle_beta   90.00
_cell.angle_gamma   90.00
#
_symmetry.space_group_name_H-M   'P 1'
#
loop_
_entity.id
_entity.type
_entity.pdbx_description
1 polymer ?
#
loop_
_entity_poly.entity_id
_entity_poly.type
_entity_poly.pdbx_seq_one_letter_code
_entity_poly.pdbx_strand_id
1 'polypeptide(L)' 'MTPVTSVNHAFRLAARPVGLPKDSDWSFTEEPAPEPGDDEVLVKIHYISL' A
#
# COMPACT_ATOMS: atom_id res chain seq x y z
N MET A 1 21.84 8.99 0.91
CA MET A 1 20.62 9.18 0.11
C MET A 1 19.64 9.92 1.02
N THR A 2 19.19 11.12 0.66
CA THR A 2 18.24 11.86 1.50
C THR A 2 16.85 11.24 1.29
N PRO A 3 16.12 10.87 2.36
CA PRO A 3 14.82 10.24 2.20
C PRO A 3 13.83 11.26 1.60
N VAL A 4 13.17 10.87 0.51
CA VAL A 4 12.08 11.66 -0.08
C VAL A 4 10.83 11.32 0.70
N THR A 5 10.38 12.22 1.59
CA THR A 5 9.17 12.01 2.40
C THR A 5 7.94 11.94 1.50
N SER A 6 7.61 10.74 1.02
CA SER A 6 6.47 10.46 0.15
C SER A 6 5.36 9.79 0.96
N VAL A 7 4.10 10.02 0.60
CA VAL A 7 2.98 9.28 1.19
C VAL A 7 2.76 8.00 0.40
N ASN A 8 2.75 6.87 1.11
CA ASN A 8 2.35 5.56 0.62
C ASN A 8 0.84 5.38 0.84
N HIS A 9 0.09 5.33 -0.26
CA HIS A 9 -1.34 5.04 -0.24
C HIS A 9 -1.53 3.53 -0.38
N ALA A 10 -2.19 2.89 0.58
CA ALA A 10 -2.39 1.45 0.59
C ALA A 10 -3.86 1.08 0.68
N PHE A 11 -4.28 0.09 -0.12
CA PHE A 11 -5.54 -0.61 0.03
C PHE A 11 -5.28 -1.91 0.81
N ARG A 12 -5.82 -2.01 2.02
CA ARG A 12 -5.72 -3.19 2.89
C ARG A 12 -7.04 -3.94 2.93
N LEU A 13 -6.98 -5.26 3.05
CA LEU A 13 -8.19 -6.08 3.27
C LEU A 13 -8.73 -5.82 4.68
N ALA A 14 -9.89 -5.16 4.76
CA ALA A 14 -10.57 -4.86 6.02
C ALA A 14 -11.48 -6.01 6.46
N ALA A 15 -12.13 -6.68 5.50
CA ALA A 15 -12.97 -7.84 5.74
C ALA A 15 -12.86 -8.81 4.55
N ARG A 16 -13.14 -10.10 4.79
CA ARG A 16 -13.26 -11.07 3.70
C ARG A 16 -14.62 -10.86 3.00
N PRO A 17 -14.66 -10.65 1.67
CA PRO A 17 -15.92 -10.51 0.95
C PRO A 17 -16.81 -11.74 1.10
N VAL A 18 -18.12 -11.51 1.16
CA VAL A 18 -19.15 -12.56 1.02
C VAL A 18 -20.01 -12.21 -0.18
N GLY A 19 -19.86 -12.97 -1.26
CA GLY A 19 -20.42 -12.61 -2.56
C GLY A 19 -19.47 -11.69 -3.33
N LEU A 20 -20.01 -10.66 -3.98
CA LEU A 20 -19.18 -9.66 -4.69
C LEU A 20 -18.44 -8.76 -3.69
N PRO A 21 -17.20 -8.33 -4.01
CA PRO A 21 -16.50 -7.33 -3.21
C PRO A 21 -17.29 -6.04 -3.11
N LYS A 22 -17.26 -5.43 -1.93
CA LYS A 22 -17.83 -4.11 -1.63
C LYS A 22 -16.77 -3.20 -1.03
N ASP A 23 -17.02 -1.90 -1.03
CA ASP A 23 -16.06 -0.90 -0.55
C ASP A 23 -15.62 -1.16 0.90
N SER A 24 -16.52 -1.64 1.76
CA SER A 24 -16.21 -1.94 3.16
C SER A 24 -15.36 -3.19 3.37
N ASP A 25 -15.10 -3.98 2.33
CA ASP A 25 -14.11 -5.07 2.39
C ASP A 25 -12.67 -4.52 2.33
N TRP A 26 -12.49 -3.25 1.98
CA TRP A 26 -11.20 -2.60 1.82
C TRP A 26 -11.06 -1.39 2.76
N SER A 27 -9.83 -1.13 3.20
CA SER A 27 -9.46 0.09 3.92
C SER A 27 -8.39 0.84 3.13
N PHE A 28 -8.65 2.12 2.85
CA PHE A 28 -7.67 3.02 2.26
C PHE A 28 -6.91 3.73 3.38
N THR A 29 -5.58 3.59 3.38
CA THR A 29 -4.70 4.17 4.40
C THR A 29 -3.60 5.00 3.77
N GLU A 30 -3.24 6.09 4.44
CA GLU A 30 -2.11 6.94 4.10
C GLU A 30 -1.04 6.79 5.17
N GLU A 31 0.16 6.38 4.77
CA GLU A 31 1.28 6.20 5.68
C GLU A 31 2.55 6.81 5.05
N PRO A 32 3.54 7.27 5.82
CA PRO A 32 4.82 7.65 5.26
C PRO A 32 5.46 6.48 4.52
N ALA A 33 6.08 6.75 3.37
CA ALA A 33 6.91 5.76 2.68
C ALA A 33 8.03 5.30 3.62
N PRO A 34 8.22 3.98 3.82
CA PRO A 34 9.23 3.47 4.71
C PRO A 34 10.62 3.60 4.09
N GLU A 35 11.63 3.69 4.95
CA GLU A 35 13.02 3.50 4.53
C GLU A 35 13.32 1.99 4.46
N PRO A 36 13.96 1.50 3.38
CA PRO A 36 14.34 0.09 3.29
C PRO A 36 15.42 -0.23 4.33
N GLY A 37 15.29 -1.40 4.98
CA GLY A 37 16.31 -1.97 5.85
C GLY A 37 17.49 -2.60 5.10
N ASP A 38 18.36 -3.29 5.83
CA ASP A 38 19.46 -4.05 5.23
C ASP A 38 18.91 -5.13 4.29
N ASP A 39 19.48 -5.23 3.09
CA ASP A 39 19.06 -6.13 2.00
C ASP A 39 17.62 -5.91 1.48
N GLU A 40 16.99 -4.78 1.77
CA GLU A 40 15.68 -4.39 1.23
C GLU A 40 15.78 -3.34 0.11
N VAL A 41 14.71 -3.19 -0.67
CA VAL A 41 14.59 -2.12 -1.67
C VAL A 41 13.24 -1.43 -1.57
N LEU A 42 13.22 -0.11 -1.76
CA LEU A 42 11.99 0.66 -1.87
C LEU A 42 11.54 0.74 -3.35
N VAL A 43 10.30 0.32 -3.63
CA VAL A 43 9.74 0.29 -4.99
C VAL A 43 8.62 1.31 -5.12
N LYS A 44 8.70 2.15 -6.17
CA LYS A 44 7.59 3.02 -6.57
C LYS A 44 6.71 2.28 -7.59
N ILE A 45 5.47 1.98 -7.18
CA ILE A 45 4.51 1.26 -8.03
C ILE A 45 4.00 2.17 -9.14
N HIS A 46 4.15 1.74 -10.40
CA HIS A 46 3.62 2.44 -11.58
C HIS A 46 2.38 1.76 -12.15
N TYR A 47 2.29 0.43 -12.03
CA TYR A 47 1.21 -0.36 -12.60
C TYR A 47 0.84 -1.48 -11.61
N ILE A 48 -0.45 -1.81 -11.55
CA ILE A 48 -1.00 -2.91 -10.77
C ILE A 48 -1.82 -3.77 -11.75
N SER A 49 -1.57 -5.07 -11.75
CA SER A 49 -2.46 -6.02 -12.41
C SER A 49 -3.68 -6.22 -11.52
N LEU A 50 -4.87 -6.09 -12.10
CA LEU A 50 -6.14 -6.37 -11.44
C LEU A 50 -6.63 -7.76 -11.81
#